data_AF-A0A9X1UZY0-F1
#
_entry.id   AF-A0A9X1UZY0-F1
#
_cell.length_a   1.000
_cell.length_b   1.000
_cell.length_c   1.000
_cell.angle_alpha   90.00
_cell.angle_beta   90.00
_cell.angle_gamma   90.00
#
_symmetry.space_group_name_H-M   'P 1'
#
loop_
_entity.id
_entity.type
_entity.pdbx_description
1 polymer ?
#
loop_
_entity_poly.entity_id
_entity_poly.type
_entity_poly.pdbx_seq_one_letter_code
_entity_poly.pdbx_strand_id
1 'polypeptide(L)'
;MRSLKYLLVLIFLMAGMQYTGAQEMSAKKYDNPNWVQMVYIKFKPMKKDPAMGIIQEYFAKADQNAGIEAPTVYHFATGDYDMLVVWEMEEGIETLNYEMTPNDAKWMNEMAKLAGSPDKAMSKMDEFFTYVDLWETSIARKE
;
A
#
# COMPACT_ATOMS: atom_id res chain seq x y z
N MET A 1 54.10 37.40 -34.03
CA MET A 1 52.63 37.64 -34.01
C MET A 1 51.76 36.43 -34.37
N ARG A 2 52.26 35.39 -35.06
CA ARG A 2 51.49 34.16 -35.32
C ARG A 2 51.31 33.28 -34.08
N SER A 3 52.34 33.13 -33.25
CA SER A 3 52.31 32.33 -32.01
C SER A 3 51.31 32.83 -30.96
N LEU A 4 51.12 34.15 -30.84
CA LEU A 4 50.16 34.75 -29.91
C LEU A 4 48.69 34.49 -30.29
N LYS A 5 48.41 34.33 -31.60
CA LYS A 5 47.07 33.99 -32.09
C LYS A 5 46.66 32.55 -31.73
N TYR A 6 47.61 31.61 -31.79
CA TYR A 6 47.35 30.22 -31.41
C TYR A 6 47.19 30.05 -29.90
N LEU A 7 47.89 30.86 -29.10
CA LEU A 7 47.75 30.87 -27.64
C LEU A 7 46.34 31.31 -27.21
N LEU A 8 45.77 32.33 -27.86
CA LEU A 8 44.41 32.81 -27.59
C LEU A 8 43.33 31.79 -27.97
N VAL A 9 43.53 31.04 -29.07
CA VAL A 9 42.61 29.96 -29.49
C VAL A 9 42.65 28.78 -28.50
N LEU A 10 43.82 28.45 -27.96
CA LEU A 10 43.95 27.37 -26.96
C LEU A 10 43.25 27.71 -25.64
N ILE A 11 43.31 28.97 -25.19
CA ILE A 11 42.62 29.42 -23.98
C ILE A 11 41.10 29.38 -24.17
N PHE A 12 40.60 29.73 -25.36
CA PHE A 12 39.17 29.67 -25.68
C PHE A 12 38.63 28.24 -25.72
N LEU A 13 39.44 27.28 -26.20
CA LEU A 13 39.08 25.85 -26.21
C LEU A 13 39.09 25.23 -24.80
N MET A 14 40.01 25.64 -23.92
CA MET A 14 40.06 25.13 -22.55
C MET A 14 38.96 25.71 -21.65
N ALA A 15 38.50 26.93 -21.89
CA ALA A 15 37.38 27.54 -21.15
C ALA A 15 36.01 26.88 -21.47
N GLY A 16 35.86 26.26 -22.64
CA GLY A 16 34.61 25.59 -23.05
C GLY A 16 34.37 24.23 -22.37
N MET A 17 35.41 23.60 -21.80
CA MET A 17 35.31 22.27 -21.17
C MET A 17 34.91 22.31 -19.69
N GLN A 18 34.79 23.48 -19.06
CA GLN A 18 34.52 23.60 -17.62
C GLN A 18 33.02 23.71 -17.25
N TYR A 19 32.12 23.61 -18.22
CA TYR A 19 30.67 23.53 -17.97
C TYR A 19 30.18 22.08 -17.91
N THR A 20 30.84 21.22 -17.13
CA THR A 20 30.10 20.14 -16.48
C THR A 20 29.44 20.75 -15.26
N GLY A 21 28.37 21.52 -15.49
CA GLY A 21 27.56 22.06 -14.41
C GLY A 21 27.10 20.89 -13.55
N ALA A 22 27.61 20.78 -12.34
CA ALA A 22 26.98 19.98 -11.30
C ALA A 22 25.59 20.59 -11.12
N GLN A 23 24.58 19.98 -11.76
CA GLN A 23 23.21 20.42 -11.63
C GLN A 23 22.86 20.30 -10.15
N GLU A 24 22.62 21.45 -9.50
CA GLU A 24 22.27 21.51 -8.10
C GLU A 24 20.95 20.74 -7.93
N MET A 25 21.04 19.55 -7.31
CA MET A 25 19.88 18.69 -7.09
C MET A 25 19.01 19.34 -6.00
N SER A 26 17.96 20.04 -6.41
CA SER A 26 16.98 20.59 -5.47
C SER A 26 16.10 19.49 -4.90
N ALA A 27 15.75 19.59 -3.61
CA ALA A 27 14.75 18.72 -3.02
C ALA A 27 13.43 18.79 -3.81
N LYS A 28 12.85 17.63 -4.12
CA LYS A 28 11.54 17.53 -4.79
C LYS A 28 10.63 16.66 -3.93
N LYS A 29 9.39 17.12 -3.74
CA LYS A 29 8.33 16.29 -3.15
C LYS A 29 7.62 15.52 -4.26
N TYR A 30 7.06 14.37 -3.91
CA TYR A 30 6.08 13.71 -4.77
C TYR A 30 4.84 14.59 -4.87
N ASP A 31 4.32 14.74 -6.08
CA ASP A 31 3.06 15.46 -6.31
C ASP A 31 1.90 14.48 -6.13
N ASN A 32 1.03 14.77 -5.16
CA ASN A 32 -0.12 13.96 -4.76
C ASN A 32 0.09 12.43 -4.86
N PRO A 33 1.01 11.84 -4.07
CA PRO A 33 1.28 10.41 -4.13
C PRO A 33 0.06 9.57 -3.74
N ASN A 34 -0.23 8.54 -4.53
CA ASN A 34 -1.24 7.53 -4.17
C ASN A 34 -0.63 6.53 -3.20
N TRP A 35 -1.22 6.39 -2.02
CA TRP A 35 -0.75 5.48 -0.99
C TRP A 35 -1.67 4.27 -0.86
N VAL A 36 -1.08 3.12 -0.59
CA VAL A 36 -1.80 1.87 -0.37
C VAL A 36 -1.28 1.18 0.88
N GLN A 37 -2.18 0.47 1.56
CA GLN A 37 -1.85 -0.48 2.60
C GLN A 37 -1.83 -1.89 2.00
N MET A 38 -0.73 -2.59 2.17
CA MET A 38 -0.51 -3.96 1.72
C MET A 38 -0.52 -4.90 2.92
N VAL A 39 -1.36 -5.92 2.87
CA VAL A 39 -1.48 -6.94 3.92
C VAL A 39 -1.11 -8.30 3.35
N TYR A 40 -0.03 -8.87 3.85
CA TYR A 40 0.44 -10.21 3.51
C TYR A 40 -0.05 -11.19 4.56
N ILE A 41 -0.71 -12.26 4.12
CA ILE A 41 -1.36 -13.23 4.99
C ILE A 41 -0.85 -14.62 4.66
N LYS A 42 -0.38 -15.32 5.69
CA LYS A 42 -0.12 -16.76 5.67
C LYS A 42 -1.15 -17.43 6.57
N PHE A 43 -1.81 -18.46 6.08
CA PHE A 43 -2.74 -19.24 6.88
C PHE A 43 -2.06 -20.46 7.50
N LYS A 44 -2.58 -20.90 8.64
CA LYS A 44 -2.19 -22.19 9.22
C LYS A 44 -2.52 -23.34 8.25
N PRO A 45 -1.83 -24.49 8.35
CA PRO A 45 -2.11 -25.64 7.50
C PRO A 45 -3.60 -26.01 7.47
N MET A 46 -4.16 -26.15 6.26
CA MET A 46 -5.57 -26.47 6.01
C MET A 46 -6.58 -25.43 6.50
N LYS A 47 -6.16 -24.21 6.84
CA LYS A 47 -7.06 -23.13 7.32
C LYS A 47 -7.37 -22.05 6.29
N LYS A 48 -6.75 -22.08 5.11
CA LYS A 48 -7.04 -21.16 4.02
C LYS A 48 -8.50 -21.22 3.57
N ASP A 49 -9.03 -22.40 3.24
CA ASP A 49 -10.40 -22.52 2.73
C ASP A 49 -11.47 -22.09 3.76
N PRO A 50 -11.39 -22.51 5.05
CA PRO A 50 -12.26 -21.96 6.09
C PRO A 50 -12.17 -20.44 6.25
N ALA A 51 -10.95 -19.88 6.18
CA ALA A 51 -10.75 -18.44 6.25
C ALA A 51 -11.39 -17.70 5.06
N MET A 52 -11.28 -18.26 3.85
CA MET A 52 -11.95 -17.71 2.66
C MET A 52 -13.47 -17.75 2.79
N GLY A 53 -14.03 -18.77 3.46
CA GLY A 53 -15.45 -18.82 3.79
C GLY A 53 -15.89 -17.61 4.63
N ILE A 54 -15.15 -17.29 5.70
CA ILE A 54 -15.45 -16.11 6.53
C ILE A 54 -15.32 -14.81 5.71
N ILE A 55 -14.25 -14.68 4.91
CA ILE A 55 -14.03 -13.51 4.08
C ILE A 55 -15.22 -13.29 3.13
N GLN A 56 -15.65 -14.33 2.42
CA GLN A 56 -16.71 -14.21 1.41
C GLN A 56 -18.09 -14.01 2.04
N GLU A 57 -18.36 -14.66 3.18
CA GLU A 57 -19.68 -14.61 3.79
C GLU A 57 -19.91 -13.38 4.65
N TYR A 58 -18.85 -12.81 5.23
CA TYR A 58 -18.94 -11.71 6.18
C TYR A 58 -18.15 -10.50 5.70
N PHE A 59 -16.83 -10.60 5.54
CA PHE A 59 -15.97 -9.42 5.35
C PHE A 59 -16.26 -8.68 4.03
N ALA A 60 -16.23 -9.41 2.92
CA ALA A 60 -16.50 -8.85 1.59
C ALA A 60 -17.96 -8.36 1.45
N LYS A 61 -18.91 -8.99 2.15
CA LYS A 61 -20.31 -8.51 2.18
C LYS A 61 -20.47 -7.25 3.01
N ALA A 62 -19.73 -7.13 4.12
CA ALA A 62 -19.71 -5.91 4.92
C ALA A 62 -19.14 -4.75 4.10
N ASP A 63 -18.03 -4.96 3.38
CA ASP A 63 -17.48 -3.97 2.43
C ASP A 63 -18.55 -3.53 1.41
N GLN A 64 -19.17 -4.51 0.74
CA GLN A 64 -20.20 -4.27 -0.26
C GLN A 64 -21.39 -3.48 0.29
N ASN A 65 -21.91 -3.86 1.46
CA ASN A 65 -23.05 -3.20 2.08
C ASN A 65 -22.71 -1.79 2.58
N ALA A 66 -21.48 -1.59 3.05
CA ALA A 66 -20.98 -0.31 3.52
C ALA A 66 -20.64 0.66 2.37
N GLY A 67 -20.61 0.17 1.13
CA GLY A 67 -20.18 0.93 -0.04
C GLY A 67 -18.68 1.23 -0.02
N ILE A 68 -17.88 0.37 0.60
CA ILE A 68 -16.42 0.46 0.63
C ILE A 68 -15.88 -0.22 -0.62
N GLU A 69 -14.92 0.41 -1.30
CA GLU A 69 -14.29 -0.19 -2.47
C GLU A 69 -13.55 -1.48 -2.09
N ALA A 70 -13.78 -2.54 -2.86
CA ALA A 70 -13.13 -3.82 -2.61
C ALA A 70 -11.62 -3.70 -2.81
N PRO A 71 -10.80 -4.35 -1.97
CA PRO A 71 -9.36 -4.32 -2.14
C PRO A 71 -8.95 -5.13 -3.37
N THR A 72 -7.75 -4.84 -3.88
CA THR A 72 -7.13 -5.74 -4.86
C THR A 72 -6.53 -6.93 -4.13
N VAL A 73 -6.90 -8.15 -4.52
CA VAL A 73 -6.45 -9.39 -3.87
C VAL A 73 -5.64 -10.25 -4.83
N TYR A 74 -4.48 -10.72 -4.37
CA TYR A 74 -3.65 -11.70 -5.05
C TYR A 74 -3.52 -12.95 -4.19
N HIS A 75 -3.78 -14.12 -4.78
CA HIS A 75 -3.50 -15.40 -4.17
C HIS A 75 -2.15 -15.92 -4.67
N PHE A 76 -1.21 -16.14 -3.75
CA PHE A 76 0.10 -16.64 -4.11
C PHE A 76 0.03 -18.14 -4.40
N ALA A 77 0.70 -18.55 -5.49
CA ALA A 77 0.89 -19.95 -5.84
C ALA A 77 2.14 -20.56 -5.20
N THR A 78 3.13 -19.72 -4.88
CA THR A 78 4.41 -20.07 -4.25
C THR A 78 4.88 -18.91 -3.37
N GLY A 79 5.86 -19.15 -2.50
CA GLY A 79 6.40 -18.16 -1.55
C GLY A 79 5.94 -18.40 -0.11
N ASP A 80 6.25 -17.45 0.76
CA ASP A 80 6.01 -17.61 2.20
C ASP A 80 4.56 -17.30 2.62
N TYR A 81 3.86 -16.51 1.81
CA TYR A 81 2.49 -16.06 2.06
C TYR A 81 1.49 -16.75 1.13
N ASP A 82 0.23 -16.79 1.55
CA ASP A 82 -0.87 -17.36 0.76
C ASP A 82 -1.68 -16.30 0.02
N MET A 83 -1.67 -15.06 0.53
CA MET A 83 -2.50 -13.97 0.03
C MET A 83 -1.85 -12.60 0.27
N LEU A 84 -2.06 -11.68 -0.67
CA LEU A 84 -1.81 -10.26 -0.53
C LEU A 84 -3.12 -9.51 -0.77
N VAL A 85 -3.45 -8.61 0.15
CA VAL A 85 -4.60 -7.70 0.06
C VAL A 85 -4.07 -6.28 0.00
N VAL A 86 -4.48 -5.51 -1.01
CA VAL A 86 -4.05 -4.13 -1.22
C VAL A 86 -5.25 -3.20 -1.10
N TRP A 87 -5.21 -2.33 -0.10
CA TRP A 87 -6.21 -1.30 0.17
C TRP A 87 -5.69 0.06 -0.27
N GLU A 88 -6.48 0.80 -1.04
CA GLU A 88 -6.20 2.21 -1.33
C GLU A 88 -6.42 3.04 -0.06
N MET A 89 -5.51 3.97 0.23
CA MET A 89 -5.66 4.92 1.33
C MET A 89 -6.33 6.18 0.77
N GLU A 90 -7.66 6.25 0.84
CA GLU A 90 -8.46 7.32 0.21
C GLU A 90 -8.04 8.74 0.64
N GLU A 91 -7.63 8.92 1.90
CA GLU A 91 -7.11 10.18 2.44
C GLU A 91 -5.57 10.28 2.37
N GLY A 92 -4.94 9.40 1.57
CA GLY A 92 -3.49 9.27 1.47
C GLY A 92 -2.88 8.92 2.82
N ILE A 93 -1.69 9.47 3.11
CA ILE A 93 -0.98 9.19 4.36
C ILE A 93 -1.72 9.70 5.61
N GLU A 94 -2.65 10.66 5.46
CA GLU A 94 -3.45 11.19 6.57
C GLU A 94 -4.38 10.15 7.18
N THR A 95 -4.70 9.07 6.45
CA THR A 95 -5.42 7.91 6.99
C THR A 95 -4.74 7.36 8.26
N LEU A 96 -3.42 7.51 8.41
CA LEU A 96 -2.68 7.04 9.59
C LEU A 96 -2.96 7.85 10.88
N ASN A 97 -3.66 8.98 10.78
CA ASN A 97 -4.03 9.79 11.95
C ASN A 97 -5.35 9.33 12.59
N TYR A 98 -6.03 8.34 12.03
CA TYR A 98 -7.24 7.75 12.60
C TYR A 98 -6.93 6.54 13.49
N GLU A 99 -7.55 6.46 14.66
CA GLU A 99 -7.65 5.21 15.44
C GLU A 99 -8.68 4.26 14.82
N MET A 100 -9.74 4.83 14.22
CA MET A 100 -10.78 4.13 13.48
C MET A 100 -11.25 5.07 12.36
N THR A 101 -11.14 4.63 11.11
CA THR A 101 -11.59 5.43 9.97
C THR A 101 -13.11 5.43 9.87
N PRO A 102 -13.71 6.39 9.14
CA PRO A 102 -15.15 6.34 8.83
C PRO A 102 -15.56 5.04 8.12
N ASN A 103 -14.69 4.47 7.28
CA ASN A 103 -14.95 3.20 6.60
C ASN A 103 -14.87 2.02 7.58
N ASP A 104 -13.92 1.98 8.50
CA ASP A 104 -13.87 0.96 9.56
C ASP A 104 -15.14 0.95 10.40
N ALA A 105 -15.63 2.13 10.79
CA ALA A 105 -16.87 2.25 11.56
C ALA A 105 -18.09 1.76 10.77
N LYS A 106 -18.20 2.08 9.47
CA LYS A 106 -19.27 1.54 8.60
C LYS A 106 -19.17 0.02 8.49
N TRP A 107 -17.96 -0.49 8.26
CA TRP A 107 -17.70 -1.93 8.11
C TRP A 107 -18.09 -2.71 9.36
N MET A 108 -17.70 -2.24 10.56
CA MET A 108 -18.08 -2.91 11.82
C MET A 108 -19.59 -2.93 12.05
N ASN A 109 -20.28 -1.85 11.68
CA ASN A 109 -21.74 -1.81 11.76
C ASN A 109 -22.40 -2.82 10.81
N GLU A 110 -21.88 -2.97 9.59
CA GLU A 110 -22.39 -3.99 8.65
C GLU A 110 -22.04 -5.41 9.10
N MET A 111 -20.86 -5.63 9.65
CA MET A 111 -20.48 -6.91 10.27
C MET A 111 -21.42 -7.29 11.41
N ALA A 112 -21.75 -6.35 12.30
CA ALA A 112 -22.69 -6.58 13.39
C ALA A 112 -24.09 -6.95 12.88
N LYS A 113 -24.56 -6.33 11.78
CA LYS A 113 -25.82 -6.68 11.13
C LYS A 113 -25.77 -8.08 10.52
N LEU A 114 -24.71 -8.41 9.78
CA LEU A 114 -24.53 -9.71 9.12
C LEU A 114 -24.42 -10.85 10.13
N ALA A 115 -23.66 -10.65 11.22
CA ALA A 115 -23.48 -11.64 12.27
C ALA A 115 -24.65 -11.68 13.27
N GLY A 116 -25.50 -10.66 13.28
CA GLY A 116 -26.69 -10.54 14.12
C GLY A 116 -26.46 -9.93 15.51
N SER A 117 -25.22 -9.58 15.85
CA SER A 117 -24.87 -8.71 16.99
C SER A 117 -23.40 -8.29 16.90
N PRO A 118 -22.98 -7.23 17.63
CA PRO A 118 -21.57 -6.87 17.77
C PRO A 118 -20.70 -8.03 18.32
N ASP A 119 -21.17 -8.73 19.35
CA ASP A 119 -20.42 -9.85 19.95
C ASP A 119 -20.19 -11.00 18.95
N LYS A 120 -21.20 -11.28 18.09
CA LYS A 120 -21.07 -12.30 17.05
C LYS A 120 -20.16 -11.85 15.91
N ALA A 121 -20.15 -10.56 15.58
CA ALA A 121 -19.18 -10.01 14.62
C ALA A 121 -17.75 -10.16 15.14
N MET A 122 -17.50 -9.79 16.41
CA MET A 122 -16.20 -10.01 17.04
C MET A 122 -15.81 -11.48 17.06
N SER A 123 -16.74 -12.37 17.40
CA SER A 123 -16.48 -13.82 17.38
C SER A 123 -16.07 -14.32 15.99
N LYS A 124 -16.62 -13.74 14.90
CA LYS A 124 -16.24 -14.09 13.53
C LYS A 124 -14.86 -13.57 13.14
N MET A 125 -14.50 -12.37 13.62
CA MET A 125 -13.14 -11.85 13.46
C MET A 125 -12.14 -12.71 14.22
N ASP A 126 -12.43 -13.05 15.48
CA ASP A 126 -11.58 -13.90 16.30
C ASP A 126 -11.39 -15.28 15.65
N GLU A 127 -12.49 -15.89 15.17
CA GLU A 127 -12.46 -17.15 14.43
C GLU A 127 -11.50 -17.06 13.23
N PHE A 128 -11.60 -16.02 12.42
CA PHE A 128 -10.70 -15.78 11.30
C PHE A 128 -9.24 -15.64 11.75
N PHE A 129 -8.96 -14.86 12.79
CA PHE A 129 -7.59 -14.71 13.28
C PHE A 129 -7.01 -16.01 13.85
N THR A 130 -7.84 -16.94 14.33
CA THR A 130 -7.33 -18.28 14.70
C THR A 130 -6.76 -19.06 13.51
N TYR A 131 -7.17 -18.74 12.29
CA TYR A 131 -6.73 -19.38 11.04
C TYR A 131 -5.45 -18.78 10.47
N VAL A 132 -5.09 -17.58 10.90
CA VAL A 132 -3.90 -16.86 10.43
C VAL A 132 -2.66 -17.35 11.19
N ASP A 133 -1.58 -17.58 10.44
CA ASP A 133 -0.25 -17.89 10.95
C ASP A 133 0.63 -16.63 10.99
N LEU A 134 0.71 -15.92 9.85
CA LEU A 134 1.42 -14.64 9.75
C LEU A 134 0.51 -13.57 9.14
N TRP A 135 0.63 -12.36 9.70
CA TRP A 135 -0.03 -11.15 9.22
C TRP A 135 0.99 -10.02 9.21
N GLU A 136 1.44 -9.63 8.03
CA GLU A 136 2.38 -8.52 7.86
C GLU A 136 1.68 -7.38 7.13
N THR A 137 1.86 -6.16 7.63
CA THR A 137 1.30 -4.95 7.02
C THR A 137 2.43 -4.02 6.60
N SER A 138 2.32 -3.49 5.39
CA SER A 138 3.23 -2.49 4.82
C SER A 138 2.43 -1.35 4.20
N ILE A 139 3.03 -0.17 4.15
CA ILE A 139 2.48 0.99 3.42
C ILE A 139 3.39 1.25 2.23
N ALA A 140 2.79 1.42 1.06
CA ALA A 140 3.52 1.65 -0.18
C ALA A 140 2.92 2.83 -0.95
N ARG A 141 3.76 3.51 -1.73
CA ARG A 141 3.29 4.42 -2.78
C ARG A 141 3.06 3.62 -4.06
N LYS A 142 1.90 3.81 -4.69
CA LYS A 142 1.56 3.28 -6.01
C LYS A 142 2.04 4.24 -7.10
N GLU A 143 2.63 3.72 -8.17
CA GLU A 143 3.06 4.47 -9.36
C GLU A 143 2.08 4.29 -10.53
#